data_AF-A0A5D3KPS4-F1
#
_entry.id   AF-A0A5D3KPS4-F1
#
_cell.length_a   1.000
_cell.length_b   1.000
_cell.length_c   1.000
_cell.angle_alpha   90.00
_cell.angle_beta   90.00
_cell.angle_gamma   90.00
#
_symmetry.space_group_name_H-M   'P 1'
#
loop_
_entity.id
_entity.type
_entity.pdbx_description
1 polymer ?
#
loop_
_entity_poly.entity_id
_entity_poly.type
_entity_poly.pdbx_seq_one_letter_code
_entity_poly.pdbx_strand_id
1 'polypeptide(L)'
;MHFASNGNFDPAGSYLPAAAGFNLADVSSPAQLDSLPDGVRGLVWIGQCNGVDTKFLNAVRPFIGNEKLFGFYLMDDPDPTGQHFPLCKADNLKAESDWIHANVPGAKTFILLMTMTSSRTPSFKDTYNLANSHVDLFGIDPYPCRTELNGCDYHQVDRYVAAAESAGVPRDNMVPVYQTFGGGRWMDDGGGRYVLPSASQMQQILARWDALIPAPVFDFAYSWGSQNGDSALAGSPELQAVFLRRNQNPIALNRTN
;
A
#
# COMPACT_ATOMS: atom_id res chain seq x y z
N MET A 1 8.95 1.25 -7.92
CA MET A 1 7.90 2.18 -8.40
C MET A 1 7.30 2.92 -7.21
N HIS A 2 6.47 3.94 -7.44
CA HIS A 2 5.89 4.77 -6.40
C HIS A 2 4.37 4.81 -6.56
N PHE A 3 3.66 4.27 -5.56
CA PHE A 3 2.21 4.11 -5.53
C PHE A 3 1.55 5.18 -4.66
N ALA A 4 0.41 5.69 -5.13
CA ALA A 4 -0.46 6.57 -4.34
C ALA A 4 -1.92 6.17 -4.55
N SER A 5 -2.60 5.81 -3.46
CA SER A 5 -3.98 5.34 -3.48
C SER A 5 -4.99 6.46 -3.23
N ASN A 6 -6.26 6.17 -3.55
CA ASN A 6 -7.45 6.97 -3.25
C ASN A 6 -7.50 8.35 -3.92
N GLY A 7 -8.59 8.65 -4.63
CA GLY A 7 -8.85 9.98 -5.21
C GLY A 7 -7.76 10.47 -6.18
N ASN A 8 -7.06 9.54 -6.83
CA ASN A 8 -5.91 9.82 -7.68
C ASN A 8 -6.27 10.19 -9.13
N PHE A 9 -7.55 10.17 -9.50
CA PHE A 9 -8.06 10.66 -10.78
C PHE A 9 -8.96 11.89 -10.59
N ASP A 10 -8.83 12.88 -11.46
CA ASP A 10 -9.78 13.98 -11.55
C ASP A 10 -11.09 13.56 -12.26
N PRO A 11 -12.14 14.40 -12.29
CA PRO A 11 -13.38 14.08 -13.00
C PRO A 11 -13.23 13.86 -14.52
N ALA A 12 -12.11 14.29 -15.12
CA ALA A 12 -11.79 14.05 -16.52
C ALA A 12 -11.00 12.75 -16.75
N GLY A 13 -10.62 12.04 -15.69
CA GLY A 13 -9.84 10.79 -15.75
C GLY A 13 -8.33 11.00 -15.81
N SER A 14 -7.83 12.20 -15.50
CA SER A 14 -6.38 12.48 -15.45
C SER A 14 -5.78 11.93 -14.16
N TYR A 15 -4.70 11.14 -14.26
CA TYR A 15 -3.95 10.64 -13.10
C TYR A 15 -3.12 11.76 -12.45
N LEU A 16 -3.61 12.28 -11.33
CA LEU A 16 -3.06 13.45 -10.64
C LEU A 16 -1.69 13.21 -9.95
N PRO A 17 -1.42 12.05 -9.32
CA PRO A 17 -0.15 11.82 -8.63
C PRO A 17 1.10 11.88 -9.51
N ALA A 18 0.97 11.78 -10.84
CA ALA A 18 2.09 11.94 -11.77
C ALA A 18 2.83 13.28 -11.56
N ALA A 19 2.13 14.34 -11.16
CA ALA A 19 2.74 15.65 -10.88
C ALA A 19 3.75 15.62 -9.71
N ALA A 20 3.62 14.65 -8.80
CA ALA A 20 4.55 14.40 -7.70
C ALA A 20 5.47 13.18 -7.98
N GLY A 21 5.58 12.74 -9.23
CA GLY A 21 6.48 11.67 -9.67
C GLY A 21 5.99 10.26 -9.38
N PHE A 22 4.75 10.06 -8.92
CA PHE A 22 4.20 8.71 -8.75
C PHE A 22 3.97 8.05 -10.10
N ASN A 23 4.31 6.76 -10.20
CA ASN A 23 4.28 5.98 -11.43
C ASN A 23 3.59 4.61 -11.29
N LEU A 24 2.92 4.39 -10.16
CA LEU A 24 2.01 3.27 -9.95
C LEU A 24 0.65 3.81 -9.50
N ALA A 25 -0.38 3.62 -10.33
CA ALA A 25 -1.71 4.14 -10.12
C ALA A 25 -2.64 3.11 -9.48
N ASP A 26 -3.44 3.54 -8.51
CA ASP A 26 -4.57 2.78 -7.97
C ASP A 26 -5.72 2.86 -8.98
N VAL A 27 -6.09 1.73 -9.58
CA VAL A 27 -7.10 1.65 -10.65
C VAL A 27 -8.14 0.58 -10.35
N SER A 28 -9.34 0.71 -10.91
CA SER A 28 -10.41 -0.29 -10.75
C SER A 28 -11.10 -0.66 -12.07
N SER A 29 -10.60 -0.17 -13.21
CA SER A 29 -11.19 -0.47 -14.52
C SER A 29 -10.13 -0.51 -15.64
N PRO A 30 -10.36 -1.28 -16.72
CA PRO A 30 -9.50 -1.25 -17.90
C PRO A 30 -9.38 0.15 -18.51
N ALA A 31 -10.46 0.93 -18.52
CA ALA A 31 -10.45 2.29 -19.06
C ALA A 31 -9.48 3.22 -18.31
N GLN A 32 -9.43 3.14 -16.97
CA GLN A 32 -8.45 3.88 -16.18
C GLN A 32 -7.02 3.40 -16.44
N LEU A 33 -6.83 2.09 -16.62
CA LEU A 33 -5.53 1.52 -16.92
C LEU A 33 -5.01 1.98 -18.29
N ASP A 34 -5.88 1.98 -19.31
CA ASP A 34 -5.56 2.40 -20.66
C ASP A 34 -5.27 3.90 -20.75
N SER A 35 -5.95 4.71 -19.93
CA SER A 35 -5.78 6.17 -19.88
C SER A 35 -4.54 6.64 -19.13
N LEU A 36 -3.81 5.74 -18.45
CA LEU A 36 -2.60 6.12 -17.71
C LEU A 36 -1.55 6.75 -18.64
N PRO A 37 -0.83 7.79 -18.20
CA PRO A 37 0.29 8.35 -18.96
C PRO A 37 1.38 7.32 -19.24
N ASP A 38 2.21 7.59 -20.26
CA ASP A 38 3.38 6.77 -20.53
C ASP A 38 4.30 6.69 -19.30
N GLY A 39 4.83 5.50 -19.04
CA GLY A 39 5.67 5.24 -17.87
C GLY A 39 4.91 5.04 -16.55
N VAL A 40 3.60 5.21 -16.52
CA VAL A 40 2.75 4.88 -15.37
C VAL A 40 2.11 3.51 -15.57
N ARG A 41 2.18 2.66 -14.54
CA ARG A 41 1.53 1.34 -14.52
C ARG A 41 0.37 1.33 -13.52
N GLY A 42 -0.56 0.40 -13.65
CA GLY A 42 -1.69 0.27 -12.73
C GLY A 42 -1.56 -0.91 -11.77
N LEU A 43 -1.88 -0.66 -10.50
CA LEU A 43 -2.16 -1.66 -9.48
C LEU A 43 -3.69 -1.71 -9.29
N VAL A 44 -4.31 -2.81 -9.67
CA VAL A 44 -5.77 -2.94 -9.70
C VAL A 44 -6.30 -3.27 -8.31
N TRP A 45 -7.16 -2.41 -7.76
CA TRP A 45 -7.88 -2.70 -6.51
C TRP A 45 -8.94 -3.79 -6.73
N ILE A 46 -8.85 -4.86 -5.95
CA ILE A 46 -9.79 -5.99 -5.96
C ILE A 46 -10.73 -5.92 -4.75
N GLY A 47 -10.19 -5.71 -3.55
CA GLY A 47 -10.97 -5.51 -2.32
C GLY A 47 -11.85 -6.69 -1.93
N GLN A 48 -11.36 -7.91 -2.09
CA GLN A 48 -12.08 -9.11 -1.64
C GLN A 48 -11.13 -10.21 -1.19
N CYS A 49 -11.66 -11.17 -0.45
CA CYS A 49 -10.92 -12.34 0.03
C CYS A 49 -11.87 -13.55 0.15
N ASN A 50 -12.50 -13.89 -0.97
CA ASN A 50 -13.51 -14.97 -1.04
C ASN A 50 -12.96 -16.21 -1.78
N GLY A 51 -11.73 -16.16 -2.27
CA GLY A 51 -11.18 -17.14 -3.19
C GLY A 51 -11.55 -16.82 -4.63
N VAL A 52 -11.26 -17.76 -5.53
CA VAL A 52 -11.53 -17.63 -6.97
C VAL A 52 -13.02 -17.88 -7.27
N ASP A 53 -13.86 -16.96 -6.83
CA ASP A 53 -15.28 -16.96 -7.14
C ASP A 53 -15.59 -16.17 -8.44
N THR A 54 -16.87 -16.13 -8.82
CA THR A 54 -17.30 -15.37 -10.01
C THR A 54 -16.99 -13.88 -9.90
N LYS A 55 -17.04 -13.29 -8.71
CA LYS A 55 -16.78 -11.86 -8.49
C LYS A 55 -15.29 -11.56 -8.69
N PHE A 56 -14.42 -12.41 -8.17
CA PHE A 56 -12.98 -12.37 -8.42
C PHE A 56 -12.65 -12.50 -9.90
N LEU A 57 -13.20 -13.50 -10.58
CA LEU A 57 -12.95 -13.69 -12.01
C LEU A 57 -13.43 -12.48 -12.83
N ASN A 58 -14.58 -11.90 -12.50
CA ASN A 58 -15.08 -10.71 -13.19
C ASN A 58 -14.23 -9.47 -12.92
N ALA A 59 -13.60 -9.36 -11.75
CA ALA A 59 -12.71 -8.26 -11.42
C ALA A 59 -11.34 -8.39 -12.12
N VAL A 60 -10.80 -9.60 -12.24
CA VAL A 60 -9.42 -9.82 -12.74
C VAL A 60 -9.35 -10.00 -14.26
N ARG A 61 -10.26 -10.79 -14.86
CA ARG A 61 -10.22 -11.15 -16.29
C ARG A 61 -10.13 -9.96 -17.26
N PRO A 62 -10.78 -8.81 -17.03
CA PRO A 62 -10.71 -7.68 -17.94
C PRO A 62 -9.31 -7.09 -18.13
N PHE A 63 -8.37 -7.39 -17.24
CA PHE A 63 -7.01 -6.84 -17.26
C PHE A 63 -5.98 -7.76 -17.92
N ILE A 64 -6.37 -8.99 -18.30
CA ILE A 64 -5.45 -9.98 -18.89
C ILE A 64 -4.89 -9.45 -20.21
N GLY A 65 -3.56 -9.45 -20.33
CA GLY A 65 -2.86 -9.00 -21.52
C GLY A 65 -2.69 -7.47 -21.65
N ASN A 66 -3.13 -6.68 -20.66
CA ASN A 66 -2.91 -5.24 -20.67
C ASN A 66 -1.46 -4.91 -20.29
N GLU A 67 -0.71 -4.25 -21.19
CA GLU A 67 0.71 -3.95 -21.00
C GLU A 67 1.00 -3.01 -19.82
N LYS A 68 0.04 -2.13 -19.48
CA LYS A 68 0.15 -1.19 -18.36
C LYS A 68 -0.15 -1.83 -17.01
N LEU A 69 -0.60 -3.09 -16.96
CA LEU A 69 -0.89 -3.79 -15.71
C LEU A 69 0.40 -4.14 -14.95
N PHE A 70 0.58 -3.58 -13.76
CA PHE A 70 1.61 -4.05 -12.83
C PHE A 70 1.15 -5.25 -12.01
N GLY A 71 -0.07 -5.22 -11.48
CA GLY A 71 -0.54 -6.23 -10.56
C GLY A 71 -1.90 -5.93 -9.95
N PHE A 72 -2.23 -6.66 -8.88
CA PHE A 72 -3.50 -6.61 -8.18
C PHE A 72 -3.29 -6.37 -6.68
N TYR A 73 -3.93 -5.33 -6.15
CA TYR A 73 -4.10 -5.10 -4.73
C TYR A 73 -5.32 -5.89 -4.25
N LEU A 74 -5.07 -7.07 -3.70
CA LEU A 74 -6.11 -8.06 -3.38
C LEU A 74 -7.03 -7.55 -2.25
N MET A 75 -6.43 -7.10 -1.16
CA MET A 75 -7.18 -6.71 0.03
C MET A 75 -6.38 -5.74 0.91
N ASP A 76 -7.09 -4.74 1.44
CA ASP A 76 -6.65 -3.84 2.49
C ASP A 76 -7.07 -4.42 3.85
N ASP A 77 -6.17 -4.47 4.81
CA ASP A 77 -6.37 -5.04 6.15
C ASP A 77 -7.21 -6.33 6.17
N PRO A 78 -6.78 -7.42 5.48
CA PRO A 78 -7.48 -8.69 5.56
C PRO A 78 -7.49 -9.19 7.00
N ASP A 79 -8.68 -9.44 7.55
CA ASP A 79 -8.85 -9.93 8.93
C ASP A 79 -8.90 -11.46 8.97
N PRO A 80 -7.85 -12.15 9.48
CA PRO A 80 -7.82 -13.61 9.54
C PRO A 80 -8.74 -14.20 10.62
N THR A 81 -9.27 -13.35 11.50
CA THR A 81 -10.12 -13.75 12.63
C THR A 81 -11.61 -13.52 12.36
N GLY A 82 -11.93 -12.57 11.47
CA GLY A 82 -13.30 -12.15 11.19
C GLY A 82 -13.96 -11.33 12.30
N GLN A 83 -13.18 -10.80 13.25
CA GLN A 83 -13.70 -10.09 14.43
C GLN A 83 -13.97 -8.61 14.16
N HIS A 84 -13.19 -7.99 13.28
CA HIS A 84 -13.22 -6.57 12.95
C HIS A 84 -13.74 -6.32 11.54
N PHE A 85 -13.35 -7.19 10.60
CA PHE A 85 -13.78 -7.17 9.20
C PHE A 85 -14.25 -8.56 8.77
N PRO A 86 -14.89 -8.72 7.59
CA PRO A 86 -15.24 -10.04 7.08
C PRO A 86 -14.04 -10.99 7.08
N LEU A 87 -14.26 -12.23 7.53
CA LEU A 87 -13.22 -13.25 7.64
C LEU A 87 -12.49 -13.44 6.30
N CYS A 88 -11.18 -13.20 6.30
CA CYS A 88 -10.31 -13.46 5.16
C CYS A 88 -9.39 -14.65 5.47
N LYS A 89 -9.66 -15.81 4.90
CA LYS A 89 -8.81 -16.99 5.10
C LYS A 89 -7.55 -16.89 4.25
N ALA A 90 -6.40 -17.34 4.78
CA ALA A 90 -5.17 -17.43 4.00
C ALA A 90 -5.35 -18.28 2.72
N ASP A 91 -6.11 -19.37 2.79
CA ASP A 91 -6.45 -20.21 1.63
C ASP A 91 -7.19 -19.46 0.52
N ASN A 92 -7.99 -18.43 0.85
CA ASN A 92 -8.69 -17.62 -0.13
C ASN A 92 -7.70 -16.74 -0.89
N LEU A 93 -6.85 -15.99 -0.17
CA LEU A 93 -5.78 -15.19 -0.80
C LEU A 93 -4.82 -16.06 -1.60
N LYS A 94 -4.51 -17.27 -1.09
CA LYS A 94 -3.70 -18.26 -1.80
C LYS A 94 -4.32 -18.66 -3.13
N ALA A 95 -5.61 -19.01 -3.13
CA ALA A 95 -6.31 -19.38 -4.35
C ALA A 95 -6.36 -18.22 -5.36
N GLU A 96 -6.61 -16.99 -4.89
CA GLU A 96 -6.63 -15.78 -5.71
C GLU A 96 -5.26 -15.48 -6.32
N SER A 97 -4.19 -15.55 -5.51
CA SER A 97 -2.83 -15.31 -5.95
C SER A 97 -2.34 -16.37 -6.94
N ASP A 98 -2.55 -17.66 -6.64
CA ASP A 98 -2.21 -18.77 -7.54
C ASP A 98 -2.92 -18.63 -8.89
N TRP A 99 -4.19 -18.22 -8.88
CA TRP A 99 -4.94 -18.03 -10.12
C TRP A 99 -4.37 -16.87 -10.94
N ILE A 100 -4.01 -15.75 -10.31
CA ILE A 100 -3.36 -14.61 -10.99
C ILE A 100 -2.02 -15.05 -11.57
N HIS A 101 -1.16 -15.73 -10.82
CA HIS A 101 0.13 -16.19 -11.31
C HIS A 101 -0.01 -17.15 -12.51
N ALA A 102 -1.03 -18.02 -12.51
CA ALA A 102 -1.28 -18.96 -13.60
C ALA A 102 -1.90 -18.32 -14.85
N ASN A 103 -2.67 -17.23 -14.72
CA ASN A 103 -3.48 -16.67 -15.82
C ASN A 103 -3.02 -15.27 -16.28
N VAL A 104 -2.21 -14.58 -15.48
CA VAL A 104 -1.71 -13.23 -15.76
C VAL A 104 -0.19 -13.20 -15.52
N PRO A 105 0.61 -13.86 -16.39
CA PRO A 105 2.04 -14.00 -16.17
C PRO A 105 2.73 -12.64 -15.96
N GLY A 106 3.51 -12.53 -14.88
CA GLY A 106 4.26 -11.32 -14.52
C GLY A 106 3.51 -10.30 -13.67
N ALA A 107 2.18 -10.44 -13.49
CA ALA A 107 1.43 -9.60 -12.56
C ALA A 107 1.81 -9.90 -11.10
N LYS A 108 1.96 -8.85 -10.28
CA LYS A 108 2.19 -8.99 -8.83
C LYS A 108 0.88 -9.03 -8.06
N THR A 109 0.86 -9.75 -6.94
CA THR A 109 -0.20 -9.66 -5.94
C THR A 109 0.27 -8.93 -4.69
N PHE A 110 -0.60 -8.09 -4.14
CA PHE A 110 -0.29 -7.23 -3.02
C PHE A 110 -1.44 -7.21 -2.00
N ILE A 111 -1.11 -7.19 -0.72
CA ILE A 111 -2.05 -6.88 0.38
C ILE A 111 -1.41 -5.86 1.33
N LEU A 112 -2.22 -5.05 2.01
CA LEU A 112 -1.79 -4.29 3.19
C LEU A 112 -2.05 -5.15 4.42
N LEU A 113 -1.06 -5.36 5.28
CA LEU A 113 -1.22 -6.24 6.43
C LEU A 113 -1.97 -5.55 7.57
N MET A 114 -3.07 -6.17 8.01
CA MET A 114 -3.73 -5.79 9.24
C MET A 114 -2.82 -6.03 10.45
N THR A 115 -2.57 -4.98 11.24
CA THR A 115 -1.87 -5.12 12.51
C THR A 115 -2.82 -5.68 13.57
N MET A 116 -2.46 -6.81 14.19
CA MET A 116 -3.37 -7.53 15.12
C MET A 116 -3.34 -7.02 16.56
N THR A 117 -2.46 -6.06 16.86
CA THR A 117 -2.22 -5.54 18.20
C THR A 117 -1.83 -4.07 18.13
N SER A 118 -1.61 -3.42 19.27
CA SER A 118 -1.32 -1.99 19.31
C SER A 118 -0.04 -1.58 18.56
N SER A 119 0.00 -0.35 18.08
CA SER A 119 1.13 0.37 17.51
C SER A 119 2.38 0.42 18.40
N ARG A 120 2.21 0.23 19.72
CA ARG A 120 3.32 0.16 20.69
C ARG A 120 4.01 -1.21 20.67
N THR A 121 3.26 -2.27 20.40
CA THR A 121 3.74 -3.66 20.38
C THR A 121 3.09 -4.40 19.21
N PRO A 122 3.35 -3.98 17.96
CA PRO A 122 2.67 -4.52 16.79
C PRO A 122 2.99 -5.99 16.59
N SER A 123 2.06 -6.72 15.99
CA SER A 123 2.17 -8.14 15.71
C SER A 123 1.34 -8.46 14.48
N PHE A 124 1.95 -9.24 13.59
CA PHE A 124 1.32 -9.89 12.44
C PHE A 124 1.31 -11.41 12.61
N LYS A 125 1.44 -11.89 13.85
CA LYS A 125 1.44 -13.32 14.13
C LYS A 125 0.11 -13.94 13.71
N ASP A 126 0.18 -15.14 13.14
CA ASP A 126 -0.97 -15.94 12.71
C ASP A 126 -1.83 -15.25 11.64
N THR A 127 -1.24 -14.34 10.84
CA THR A 127 -1.90 -13.68 9.69
C THR A 127 -1.45 -14.29 8.35
N TYR A 128 -0.69 -13.55 7.53
CA TYR A 128 -0.33 -13.90 6.16
C TYR A 128 1.16 -13.72 5.93
N ASN A 129 1.73 -14.65 5.18
CA ASN A 129 3.08 -14.59 4.65
C ASN A 129 3.15 -15.40 3.35
N LEU A 130 4.31 -15.38 2.69
CA LEU A 130 4.49 -16.10 1.43
C LEU A 130 4.08 -17.58 1.49
N ALA A 131 4.36 -18.25 2.61
CA ALA A 131 4.16 -19.69 2.74
C ALA A 131 2.68 -20.09 2.82
N ASN A 132 1.80 -19.22 3.33
CA ASN A 132 0.38 -19.55 3.50
C ASN A 132 -0.55 -18.84 2.50
N SER A 133 -0.21 -17.64 2.03
CA SER A 133 -1.08 -16.82 1.18
C SER A 133 -0.62 -16.73 -0.26
N HIS A 134 0.64 -17.09 -0.55
CA HIS A 134 1.25 -16.95 -1.87
C HIS A 134 1.18 -15.52 -2.46
N VAL A 135 0.88 -14.51 -1.64
CA VAL A 135 0.87 -13.10 -2.05
C VAL A 135 2.30 -12.61 -2.22
N ASP A 136 2.61 -11.91 -3.32
CA ASP A 136 3.99 -11.51 -3.62
C ASP A 136 4.52 -10.42 -2.67
N LEU A 137 3.67 -9.44 -2.34
CA LEU A 137 4.06 -8.20 -1.68
C LEU A 137 3.13 -7.84 -0.51
N PHE A 138 3.71 -7.34 0.57
CA PHE A 138 3.02 -7.06 1.83
C PHE A 138 3.29 -5.63 2.28
N GLY A 139 2.25 -4.81 2.30
CA GLY A 139 2.30 -3.44 2.79
C GLY A 139 2.40 -3.42 4.31
N ILE A 140 3.33 -2.60 4.82
CA ILE A 140 3.55 -2.39 6.24
C ILE A 140 3.28 -0.91 6.54
N ASP A 141 2.27 -0.62 7.35
CA ASP A 141 1.67 0.73 7.49
C ASP A 141 1.68 1.31 8.93
N PRO A 142 2.87 1.51 9.51
CA PRO A 142 2.98 2.38 10.68
C PRO A 142 2.50 3.80 10.30
N TYR A 143 1.72 4.42 11.19
CA TYR A 143 1.31 5.83 11.11
C TYR A 143 1.89 6.62 12.30
N PRO A 144 3.16 7.08 12.20
CA PRO A 144 3.93 7.60 13.34
C PRO A 144 3.41 8.89 13.95
N CYS A 145 2.73 9.74 13.17
CA CYS A 145 2.38 11.10 13.56
C CYS A 145 0.95 11.17 14.09
N ARG A 146 0.83 11.45 15.39
CA ARG A 146 -0.45 11.42 16.11
C ARG A 146 -0.53 12.52 17.16
N THR A 147 -1.75 12.98 17.46
CA THR A 147 -1.99 14.16 18.30
C THR A 147 -1.52 13.99 19.75
N GLU A 148 -1.64 12.79 20.30
CA GLU A 148 -1.28 12.44 21.68
C GLU A 148 0.24 12.30 21.88
N LEU A 149 1.01 12.20 20.79
CA LEU A 149 2.47 12.11 20.81
C LEU A 149 3.16 13.48 20.78
N ASN A 150 2.42 14.58 20.51
CA ASN A 150 2.98 15.91 20.24
C ASN A 150 4.11 15.90 19.19
N GLY A 151 4.00 15.03 18.18
CA GLY A 151 5.05 14.77 17.20
C GLY A 151 4.83 13.43 16.50
N CYS A 152 5.93 12.81 16.08
CA CYS A 152 5.92 11.50 15.43
C CYS A 152 6.80 10.51 16.19
N ASP A 153 6.31 9.29 16.39
CA ASP A 153 7.12 8.16 16.88
C ASP A 153 7.76 7.42 15.71
N TYR A 154 8.91 7.90 15.23
CA TYR A 154 9.60 7.29 14.08
C TYR A 154 10.03 5.83 14.33
N HIS A 155 10.22 5.44 15.59
CA HIS A 155 10.54 4.06 15.95
C HIS A 155 9.36 3.11 15.78
N GLN A 156 8.14 3.62 15.54
CA GLN A 156 7.02 2.79 15.13
C GLN A 156 7.32 2.03 13.84
N VAL A 157 8.05 2.64 12.90
CA VAL A 157 8.47 1.97 11.66
C VAL A 157 9.31 0.72 11.96
N ASP A 158 10.26 0.83 12.89
CA ASP A 158 11.12 -0.29 13.28
C ASP A 158 10.33 -1.46 13.84
N ARG A 159 9.38 -1.14 14.73
CA ARG A 159 8.57 -2.15 15.40
C ARG A 159 7.71 -2.90 14.41
N TYR A 160 7.11 -2.19 13.45
CA TYR A 160 6.27 -2.81 12.42
C TYR A 160 7.09 -3.70 11.48
N VAL A 161 8.25 -3.23 11.01
CA VAL A 161 9.15 -4.04 10.18
C VAL A 161 9.60 -5.29 10.93
N ALA A 162 10.08 -5.16 12.17
CA ALA A 162 10.52 -6.29 12.98
C ALA A 162 9.38 -7.28 13.27
N ALA A 163 8.16 -6.79 13.50
CA ALA A 163 6.98 -7.61 13.71
C ALA A 163 6.61 -8.42 12.45
N ALA A 164 6.68 -7.79 11.27
CA ALA A 164 6.40 -8.45 10.01
C ALA A 164 7.46 -9.52 9.68
N GLU A 165 8.74 -9.22 9.92
CA GLU A 165 9.82 -10.21 9.80
C GLU A 165 9.59 -11.41 10.73
N SER A 166 9.21 -11.14 11.99
CA SER A 166 8.93 -12.19 12.98
C SER A 166 7.70 -13.04 12.61
N ALA A 167 6.78 -12.50 11.82
CA ALA A 167 5.62 -13.21 11.27
C ALA A 167 5.94 -13.99 9.97
N GLY A 168 7.19 -13.94 9.50
CA GLY A 168 7.65 -14.69 8.33
C GLY A 168 7.52 -13.93 7.01
N VAL A 169 7.37 -12.61 7.02
CA VAL A 169 7.42 -11.77 5.82
C VAL A 169 8.87 -11.32 5.59
N PRO A 170 9.55 -11.74 4.51
CA PRO A 170 10.89 -11.27 4.21
C PRO A 170 10.89 -9.78 3.83
N ARG A 171 11.95 -9.05 4.19
CA ARG A 171 12.07 -7.61 3.85
C ARG A 171 11.96 -7.30 2.36
N ASP A 172 12.47 -8.20 1.51
CA ASP A 172 12.41 -8.04 0.05
C ASP A 172 10.96 -8.11 -0.49
N ASN A 173 10.02 -8.62 0.30
CA ASN A 173 8.59 -8.67 -0.02
C ASN A 173 7.79 -7.56 0.68
N MET A 174 8.42 -6.75 1.53
CA MET A 174 7.75 -5.66 2.23
C MET A 174 7.66 -4.41 1.35
N VAL A 175 6.50 -3.77 1.40
CA VAL A 175 6.22 -2.48 0.75
C VAL A 175 6.12 -1.42 1.86
N PRO A 176 7.01 -0.41 1.87
CA PRO A 176 6.91 0.73 2.76
C PRO A 176 5.61 1.49 2.53
N VAL A 177 4.81 1.71 3.57
CA VAL A 177 3.64 2.58 3.52
C VAL A 177 3.87 3.84 4.34
N TYR A 178 3.65 5.00 3.70
CA TYR A 178 3.91 6.32 4.25
C TYR A 178 2.61 7.00 4.65
N GLN A 179 2.56 7.48 5.90
CA GLN A 179 1.49 8.34 6.37
C GLN A 179 1.51 9.68 5.62
N THR A 180 0.60 9.87 4.67
CA THR A 180 0.43 11.13 3.93
C THR A 180 -0.97 11.73 4.12
N PHE A 181 -1.59 11.41 5.25
CA PHE A 181 -2.91 11.86 5.65
C PHE A 181 -2.96 12.26 7.14
N GLY A 182 -3.98 13.02 7.52
CA GLY A 182 -4.36 13.26 8.92
C GLY A 182 -5.22 14.50 9.14
N GLY A 183 -5.59 14.77 10.40
CA GLY A 183 -6.51 15.85 10.78
C GLY A 183 -8.00 15.51 10.65
N GLY A 184 -8.32 14.28 10.21
CA GLY A 184 -9.70 13.80 10.05
C GLY A 184 -10.29 13.17 11.31
N ARG A 185 -11.21 12.22 11.12
CA ARG A 185 -11.94 11.54 12.20
C ARG A 185 -11.42 10.14 12.53
N TRP A 186 -10.38 9.69 11.84
CA TRP A 186 -9.69 8.45 12.16
C TRP A 186 -9.04 8.56 13.55
N MET A 187 -9.40 7.62 14.42
CA MET A 187 -8.84 7.49 15.76
C MET A 187 -7.71 6.46 15.71
N ASP A 188 -6.62 6.74 16.40
CA ASP A 188 -5.58 5.74 16.63
C ASP A 188 -5.84 4.94 17.93
N ASP A 189 -5.02 3.91 18.14
CA ASP A 189 -5.11 2.99 19.27
C ASP A 189 -4.56 3.54 20.60
N GLY A 190 -3.90 4.69 20.57
CA GLY A 190 -3.38 5.45 21.71
C GLY A 190 -4.34 6.53 22.22
N GLY A 191 -5.50 6.69 21.57
CA GLY A 191 -6.57 7.60 22.00
C GLY A 191 -6.52 9.02 21.42
N GLY A 192 -5.67 9.27 20.41
CA GLY A 192 -5.65 10.52 19.66
C GLY A 192 -6.21 10.39 18.24
N ARG A 193 -5.66 11.20 17.33
CA ARG A 193 -5.96 11.19 15.90
C ARG A 193 -4.67 11.23 15.09
N TYR A 194 -4.73 10.69 13.88
CA TYR A 194 -3.65 10.83 12.90
C TYR A 194 -3.45 12.28 12.49
N VAL A 195 -2.18 12.67 12.32
CA VAL A 195 -1.75 14.01 11.92
C VAL A 195 -1.03 13.92 10.58
N LEU A 196 -1.40 14.80 9.64
CA LEU A 196 -0.68 14.92 8.36
C LEU A 196 0.76 15.37 8.66
N PRO A 197 1.79 14.57 8.31
CA PRO A 197 3.16 14.95 8.62
C PRO A 197 3.54 16.24 7.91
N SER A 198 4.33 17.09 8.57
CA SER A 198 5.04 18.18 7.88
C SER A 198 6.13 17.63 6.96
N ALA A 199 6.66 18.46 6.06
CA ALA A 199 7.73 18.06 5.15
C ALA A 199 8.98 17.52 5.88
N SER A 200 9.38 18.10 7.01
CA SER A 200 10.53 17.65 7.79
C SER A 200 10.27 16.35 8.56
N GLN A 201 9.04 16.12 9.00
CA GLN A 201 8.62 14.84 9.59
C GLN A 201 8.57 13.75 8.53
N MET A 202 8.05 14.04 7.33
CA MET A 202 8.04 13.11 6.21
C MET A 202 9.46 12.71 5.80
N GLN A 203 10.42 13.66 5.74
CA GLN A 203 11.82 13.32 5.47
C GLN A 203 12.41 12.35 6.50
N GLN A 204 12.06 12.46 7.77
CA GLN A 204 12.49 11.53 8.81
C GLN A 204 11.85 10.15 8.66
N ILE A 205 10.55 10.09 8.32
CA ILE A 205 9.84 8.84 8.01
C ILE A 205 10.49 8.14 6.82
N LEU A 206 10.73 8.85 5.72
CA LEU A 206 11.36 8.31 4.51
C LEU A 206 12.78 7.81 4.79
N ALA A 207 13.60 8.59 5.50
CA ALA A 207 14.95 8.17 5.86
C ALA A 207 14.96 6.90 6.73
N ARG A 208 13.95 6.72 7.59
CA ARG A 208 13.83 5.50 8.39
C ARG A 208 13.48 4.29 7.53
N TRP A 209 12.54 4.45 6.61
CA TRP A 209 12.20 3.40 5.65
C TRP A 209 13.39 3.01 4.77
N ASP A 210 14.12 3.99 4.23
CA ASP A 210 15.27 3.74 3.36
C ASP A 210 16.39 2.96 4.09
N ALA A 211 16.52 3.13 5.41
CA ALA A 211 17.48 2.37 6.23
C ALA A 211 17.06 0.90 6.45
N LEU A 212 15.75 0.62 6.49
CA LEU A 212 15.21 -0.71 6.79
C LEU A 212 14.95 -1.54 5.53
N ILE A 213 14.44 -0.89 4.49
CA ILE A 213 14.02 -1.46 3.21
C ILE A 213 14.52 -0.54 2.09
N PRO A 214 15.81 -0.60 1.73
CA PRO A 214 16.43 0.34 0.79
C PRO A 214 16.02 0.14 -0.68
N ALA A 215 15.46 -1.04 -1.02
CA ALA A 215 15.15 -1.39 -2.40
C ALA A 215 13.82 -2.17 -2.52
N PRO A 216 12.68 -1.58 -2.11
CA PRO A 216 11.39 -2.25 -2.24
C PRO A 216 10.95 -2.34 -3.71
N VAL A 217 10.08 -3.28 -4.06
CA VAL A 217 9.52 -3.36 -5.42
C VAL A 217 8.75 -2.08 -5.77
N PHE A 218 7.98 -1.57 -4.80
CA PHE A 218 7.41 -0.24 -4.83
C PHE A 218 7.24 0.31 -3.41
N ASP A 219 7.01 1.62 -3.29
CA ASP A 219 6.58 2.27 -2.05
C ASP A 219 5.18 2.88 -2.19
N PHE A 220 4.51 3.12 -1.07
CA PHE A 220 3.09 3.47 -1.03
C PHE A 220 2.85 4.72 -0.17
N ALA A 221 2.42 5.82 -0.77
CA ALA A 221 1.83 6.94 -0.06
C ALA A 221 0.33 6.70 0.20
N TYR A 222 -0.03 6.42 1.46
CA TYR A 222 -1.43 6.38 1.91
C TYR A 222 -1.77 7.70 2.59
N SER A 223 -2.58 8.59 2.01
CA SER A 223 -3.19 8.48 0.68
C SER A 223 -3.09 9.79 -0.12
N TRP A 224 -3.36 9.72 -1.42
CA TRP A 224 -3.39 10.89 -2.29
C TRP A 224 -4.60 11.78 -1.97
N GLY A 225 -5.80 11.22 -2.06
CA GLY A 225 -7.07 11.89 -1.80
C GLY A 225 -7.50 11.82 -0.33
N SER A 226 -8.35 12.76 0.06
CA SER A 226 -8.92 12.82 1.41
C SER A 226 -9.93 11.70 1.67
N GLN A 227 -9.94 11.21 2.91
CA GLN A 227 -10.87 10.22 3.43
C GLN A 227 -11.34 10.61 4.84
N ASN A 228 -12.60 10.31 5.18
CA ASN A 228 -13.14 10.54 6.53
C ASN A 228 -12.89 11.98 7.09
N GLY A 229 -12.90 12.97 6.19
CA GLY A 229 -12.67 14.39 6.49
C GLY A 229 -11.23 14.76 6.86
N ASP A 230 -10.24 13.92 6.53
CA ASP A 230 -8.83 14.26 6.70
C ASP A 230 -8.29 15.23 5.63
N SER A 231 -7.08 15.73 5.85
CA SER A 231 -6.24 16.28 4.78
C SER A 231 -5.30 15.18 4.28
N ALA A 232 -4.98 15.20 3.00
CA ALA A 232 -4.17 14.19 2.33
C ALA A 232 -3.16 14.83 1.36
N LEU A 233 -2.32 14.02 0.73
CA LEU A 233 -1.19 14.48 -0.09
C LEU A 233 -1.60 15.44 -1.21
N ALA A 234 -2.76 15.24 -1.85
CA ALA A 234 -3.27 16.10 -2.92
C ALA A 234 -3.42 17.57 -2.47
N GLY A 235 -3.69 17.80 -1.18
CA GLY A 235 -3.87 19.13 -0.59
C GLY A 235 -2.60 19.76 -0.01
N SER A 236 -1.45 19.09 -0.06
CA SER A 236 -0.19 19.58 0.54
C SER A 236 0.92 19.73 -0.51
N PRO A 237 1.12 20.94 -1.06
CA PRO A 237 2.21 21.24 -1.98
C PRO A 237 3.60 20.94 -1.40
N GLU A 238 3.80 21.17 -0.10
CA GLU A 238 5.07 20.92 0.57
C GLU A 238 5.41 19.43 0.61
N LEU A 239 4.43 18.56 0.90
CA LEU A 239 4.63 17.12 0.85
C LEU A 239 4.79 16.62 -0.59
N GLN A 240 4.01 17.14 -1.55
CA GLN A 240 4.20 16.80 -2.97
C GLN A 240 5.63 17.12 -3.44
N ALA A 241 6.21 18.23 -3.00
CA ALA A 241 7.60 18.58 -3.31
C ALA A 241 8.63 17.61 -2.67
N VAL A 242 8.33 17.05 -1.49
CA VAL A 242 9.15 15.99 -0.89
C VAL A 242 9.11 14.72 -1.76
N PHE A 243 7.91 14.28 -2.16
CA PHE A 243 7.74 13.09 -3.00
C PHE A 243 8.29 13.27 -4.40
N LEU A 244 8.14 14.44 -5.03
CA LEU A 244 8.73 14.69 -6.33
C LEU A 244 10.25 14.48 -6.32
N ARG A 245 10.94 14.96 -5.27
CA ARG A 245 12.39 14.73 -5.10
C ARG A 245 12.72 13.26 -4.83
N ARG A 246 11.91 12.56 -4.04
CA ARG A 246 12.09 11.12 -3.78
C ARG A 246 11.95 10.32 -5.06
N ASN A 247 10.85 10.53 -5.78
CA ASN A 247 10.39 9.70 -6.89
C ASN A 247 11.20 9.94 -8.18
N GLN A 248 11.98 11.02 -8.24
CA GLN A 248 12.97 11.25 -9.29
C GLN A 248 14.20 10.34 -9.17
N ASN A 249 14.45 9.73 -8.01
CA ASN A 249 15.49 8.73 -7.82
C ASN A 249 14.87 7.35 -8.01
N PRO A 250 15.16 6.64 -9.12
CA PRO A 250 14.60 5.31 -9.32
C PRO A 250 15.01 4.40 -8.16
N ILE A 251 14.04 3.72 -7.55
CA ILE A 251 14.35 2.57 -6.68
C ILE A 251 15.11 1.57 -7.56
N ALA A 252 16.35 1.24 -7.20
CA ALA A 252 17.25 0.46 -8.05
C ALA A 252 16.63 -0.89 -8.43
N LEU A 253 16.17 -1.02 -9.68
CA LEU A 253 15.57 -2.24 -10.25
C LEU A 253 16.62 -3.32 -10.59
N ASN A 254 17.70 -3.44 -9.81
CA ASN A 254 18.75 -4.43 -10.06
C ASN A 254 18.44 -5.80 -9.46
N ARG A 255 17.22 -6.32 -9.65
CA ARG A 255 16.89 -7.72 -9.35
C ARG A 255 15.94 -8.31 -10.39
N THR A 256 16.42 -8.44 -11.61
CA THR A 256 16.04 -9.57 -12.48
C THR A 256 16.98 -10.73 -12.16
N ASN A 257 16.43 -11.77 -11.54
CA ASN A 257 16.79 -13.17 -11.74
C ASN A 257 15.68 -14.04 -11.16
#